data_AF-A0A939VMG4-F1
#
_entry.id   AF-A0A939VMG4-F1
#
_cell.length_a   1.000
_cell.length_b   1.000
_cell.length_c   1.000
_cell.angle_alpha   90.00
_cell.angle_beta   90.00
_cell.angle_gamma   90.00
#
_symmetry.space_group_name_H-M   'P 1'
#
loop_
_entity.id
_entity.type
_entity.pdbx_description
1 polymer ?
#
loop_
_entity_poly.entity_id
_entity_poly.type
_entity_poly.pdbx_seq_one_letter_code
_entity_poly.pdbx_strand_id
1 'polypeptide(L)'
;MIMEGKYKKWQKYLLLLVFQIILASAICRCIMYEGDRGVIIMLSFVALLFFGVLCVAALFPATWRMPDKSKAKIKDPAKYQENYTTVFVIVNVVLSAAMILFIWVLP
;
A
#
# COMPACT_ATOMS: atom_id res chain seq x y z
N MET A 1 9.27 14.65 -19.55
CA MET A 1 7.81 14.61 -19.27
C MET A 1 7.60 13.78 -18.02
N ILE A 2 7.56 14.45 -16.87
CA ILE A 2 7.09 13.84 -15.62
C ILE A 2 5.59 13.66 -15.84
N MET A 3 5.19 12.47 -16.25
CA MET A 3 3.78 12.09 -16.31
C MET A 3 3.33 12.04 -14.86
N GLU A 4 2.78 13.15 -14.35
CA GLU A 4 2.04 13.16 -13.10
C GLU A 4 1.00 12.05 -13.20
N GLY A 5 1.25 10.96 -12.48
CA GLY A 5 0.28 9.89 -12.32
C GLY A 5 -0.96 10.50 -11.70
N LYS A 6 -1.96 10.83 -12.53
CA LYS A 6 -3.30 11.19 -12.07
C LYS A 6 -3.90 9.95 -11.42
N TYR A 7 -3.61 9.75 -10.14
CA TYR A 7 -4.36 8.83 -9.32
C TYR A 7 -5.83 9.17 -9.48
N LYS A 8 -6.64 8.18 -9.90
CA LYS A 8 -8.09 8.34 -9.91
C LYS A 8 -8.56 8.63 -8.49
N LYS A 9 -9.61 9.45 -8.34
CA LYS A 9 -10.19 9.78 -7.02
C LYS A 9 -10.40 8.51 -6.18
N TRP A 10 -10.93 7.45 -6.78
CA TRP A 10 -11.14 6.14 -6.15
C TRP A 10 -9.86 5.49 -5.59
N GLN A 11 -8.71 5.57 -6.28
CA GLN A 11 -7.44 5.02 -5.79
C GLN A 11 -6.94 5.78 -4.56
N LYS A 12 -7.08 7.12 -4.55
CA LYS A 12 -6.75 7.94 -3.37
C LYS A 12 -7.65 7.62 -2.18
N TYR A 13 -8.95 7.48 -2.41
CA TYR A 13 -9.90 7.09 -1.37
C TYR A 13 -9.60 5.71 -0.80
N LEU A 14 -9.32 4.71 -1.65
CA LEU A 14 -8.92 3.37 -1.21
C LEU A 14 -7.66 3.40 -0.35
N LEU A 15 -6.63 4.13 -0.77
CA LEU A 15 -5.38 4.23 -0.02
C LEU A 15 -5.58 4.88 1.36
N LEU A 16 -6.37 5.96 1.42
CA LEU A 16 -6.73 6.62 2.68
C LEU A 16 -7.56 5.72 3.59
N LEU A 17 -8.53 5.01 3.04
CA LEU A 17 -9.41 4.11 3.79
C LEU A 17 -8.60 2.95 4.40
N VAL A 18 -7.71 2.34 3.63
CA VAL A 18 -6.79 1.30 4.13
C VAL A 18 -5.90 1.83 5.26
N PHE A 19 -5.34 3.02 5.11
CA PHE A 19 -4.53 3.65 6.16
C PHE A 19 -5.33 3.86 7.46
N GLN A 20 -6.57 4.32 7.35
CA GLN A 20 -7.48 4.47 8.50
C GLN A 20 -7.79 3.13 9.17
N ILE A 21 -8.03 2.06 8.40
CA ILE A 21 -8.30 0.72 8.96
C ILE A 21 -7.07 0.18 9.69
N ILE A 22 -5.86 0.32 9.14
CA ILE A 22 -4.63 -0.12 9.81
C ILE A 22 -4.44 0.62 11.13
N LEU A 23 -4.61 1.95 11.13
CA LEU A 23 -4.52 2.74 12.36
C LEU A 23 -5.57 2.33 13.39
N ALA A 24 -6.83 2.23 12.98
CA ALA A 24 -7.93 1.85 13.87
C ALA A 24 -7.72 0.45 14.46
N SER A 25 -7.31 -0.53 13.65
CA SER A 25 -7.04 -1.89 14.11
C SER A 25 -5.85 -1.97 15.07
N ALA A 26 -4.76 -1.25 14.78
CA ALA A 26 -3.60 -1.15 15.66
C ALA A 26 -3.97 -0.53 17.02
N ILE A 27 -4.73 0.57 17.02
CA ILE A 27 -5.18 1.26 18.24
C ILE A 27 -6.15 0.36 19.03
N CYS A 28 -7.15 -0.25 18.37
CA CYS A 28 -8.08 -1.17 19.01
C CYS A 28 -7.35 -2.34 19.69
N ARG A 29 -6.37 -2.94 19.01
CA ARG A 29 -5.61 -4.05 19.58
C ARG A 29 -4.70 -3.60 20.73
N CYS A 30 -4.08 -2.43 20.62
CA CYS A 30 -3.26 -1.85 21.68
C CYS A 30 -4.07 -1.54 22.96
N ILE A 31 -5.33 -1.13 22.83
CA ILE A 31 -6.22 -0.84 23.97
C ILE A 31 -6.78 -2.13 24.59
N MET A 32 -7.20 -3.10 23.77
CA MET A 32 -7.90 -4.31 24.23
C MET A 32 -6.98 -5.41 24.77
N TYR A 33 -5.69 -5.39 24.43
CA TYR A 33 -4.78 -6.49 24.78
C TYR A 33 -4.04 -6.24 26.11
N GLU A 34 -4.36 -7.04 27.12
CA GLU A 34 -3.76 -6.97 28.46
C GLU A 34 -2.43 -7.76 28.59
N GLY A 35 -2.03 -8.49 27.54
CA GLY A 35 -0.76 -9.23 27.50
C GLY A 35 0.45 -8.37 27.14
N ASP A 36 1.43 -8.95 26.44
CA ASP A 36 2.71 -8.28 26.14
C ASP A 36 2.55 -7.20 25.05
N ARG A 37 2.14 -6.00 25.48
CA ARG A 37 1.88 -4.82 24.62
C ARG A 37 3.06 -4.46 23.72
N GLY A 38 4.29 -4.87 24.07
CA GLY A 38 5.49 -4.62 23.26
C GLY A 38 5.42 -5.26 21.88
N VAL A 39 4.89 -6.49 21.78
CA VAL A 39 4.80 -7.25 20.53
C VAL A 39 3.84 -6.57 19.55
N ILE A 40 2.66 -6.15 20.04
CA ILE A 40 1.64 -5.47 19.24
C ILE A 40 2.14 -4.12 18.71
N ILE A 41 2.86 -3.36 19.54
CA ILE A 41 3.45 -2.08 19.14
C ILE A 41 4.51 -2.30 18.04
N MET A 42 5.38 -3.29 18.18
CA MET A 42 6.37 -3.62 17.14
C MET A 42 5.71 -4.08 15.84
N LEU A 43 4.71 -4.97 15.90
CA LEU A 43 3.95 -5.42 14.72
C LEU A 43 3.24 -4.25 14.01
N SER A 44 2.65 -3.33 14.78
CA SER A 44 1.99 -2.13 14.24
C SER A 44 2.99 -1.20 13.54
N PHE A 45 4.18 -1.03 14.13
CA PHE A 45 5.25 -0.24 13.53
C PHE A 45 5.77 -0.87 12.23
N VAL A 46 5.98 -2.20 12.22
CA VAL A 46 6.37 -2.94 11.02
C VAL A 46 5.32 -2.81 9.92
N ALA A 47 4.02 -2.94 10.26
CA ALA A 47 2.93 -2.79 9.30
C ALA A 47 2.87 -1.37 8.69
N LEU A 48 3.08 -0.32 9.50
CA LEU A 48 3.17 1.06 9.04
C LEU A 48 4.37 1.30 8.11
N LEU A 49 5.55 0.76 8.45
CA LEU A 49 6.73 0.85 7.60
C LEU A 49 6.50 0.16 6.25
N PHE A 50 5.94 -1.05 6.26
CA PHE A 50 5.64 -1.80 5.05
C PHE A 50 4.64 -1.03 4.16
N PHE A 51 3.60 -0.47 4.76
CA PHE A 51 2.62 0.38 4.07
C PHE A 51 3.28 1.62 3.46
N GLY A 52 4.20 2.27 4.17
CA GLY A 52 4.96 3.42 3.68
C GLY A 52 5.82 3.09 2.46
N VAL A 53 6.57 1.98 2.51
CA VAL A 53 7.40 1.51 1.40
C VAL A 53 6.55 1.20 0.16
N LEU A 54 5.39 0.57 0.36
CA LEU A 54 4.43 0.31 -0.70
C LEU A 54 3.86 1.62 -1.29
N CYS A 55 3.47 2.58 -0.45
CA CYS A 55 2.99 3.88 -0.93
C CYS A 55 4.04 4.58 -1.83
N VAL A 56 5.30 4.57 -1.41
CA VAL A 56 6.41 5.13 -2.18
C VAL A 56 6.60 4.36 -3.50
N ALA A 57 6.55 3.03 -3.46
CA ALA A 57 6.67 2.20 -4.65
C ALA A 57 5.49 2.37 -5.63
N ALA A 58 4.28 2.69 -5.15
CA ALA A 58 3.14 3.05 -5.99
C ALA A 58 3.31 4.41 -6.70
N LEU A 59 4.05 5.33 -6.05
CA LEU A 59 4.33 6.67 -6.56
C LEU A 59 5.37 6.65 -7.68
N PHE A 60 6.33 5.72 -7.65
CA PHE A 60 7.34 5.61 -8.69
C PHE A 60 6.75 5.10 -10.01
N PRO A 61 7.02 5.78 -11.14
CA PRO A 61 6.44 5.40 -12.41
C PRO A 61 7.01 4.09 -12.95
N ALA A 62 6.16 3.24 -13.51
CA ALA A 62 6.55 1.95 -14.09
C ALA A 62 7.60 2.11 -15.21
N THR A 63 7.61 3.28 -15.85
CA THR A 63 8.55 3.64 -16.91
C THR A 63 9.99 3.79 -16.43
N TRP A 64 10.26 4.01 -15.13
CA TRP A 64 11.62 4.04 -14.59
C TRP A 64 12.28 2.65 -14.56
N ARG A 65 11.50 1.58 -14.50
CA ARG A 65 11.98 0.18 -14.44
C ARG A 65 11.99 -0.52 -15.80
N MET A 66 11.51 0.14 -16.86
CA MET A 66 11.44 -0.46 -18.20
C MET A 66 12.63 -0.10 -19.09
N PRO A 67 13.23 -1.06 -19.80
CA PRO A 67 14.18 -0.77 -20.87
C PRO A 67 13.47 -0.10 -22.05
N ASP A 68 14.15 0.81 -22.76
CA ASP A 68 13.53 1.65 -23.80
C ASP A 68 12.90 0.84 -24.95
N LYS A 69 13.41 -0.36 -25.21
CA LYS A 69 12.84 -1.32 -26.17
C LYS A 69 11.42 -1.79 -25.79
N SER A 70 11.12 -1.87 -24.50
CA SER A 70 9.79 -2.24 -23.99
C SER A 70 8.87 -1.02 -23.92
N LYS A 71 9.40 0.17 -23.65
CA LYS A 71 8.62 1.44 -23.68
C LYS A 71 8.05 1.72 -25.06
N ALA A 72 8.81 1.46 -26.12
CA ALA A 72 8.39 1.65 -27.51
C ALA A 72 7.26 0.70 -27.97
N LYS A 73 7.03 -0.41 -27.25
CA LYS A 73 5.95 -1.37 -27.55
C LYS A 73 4.62 -0.99 -26.88
N ILE A 74 4.60 0.01 -26.00
CA ILE A 74 3.40 0.42 -25.27
C ILE A 74 2.61 1.39 -26.15
N LYS A 75 1.45 0.95 -26.64
CA LYS A 75 0.51 1.79 -27.42
C LYS A 75 0.04 3.03 -26.64
N ASP A 76 -0.21 2.88 -25.34
CA ASP A 76 -0.70 3.95 -24.46
C ASP A 76 0.03 3.98 -23.09
N PRO A 77 1.04 4.85 -22.91
CA PRO A 77 1.83 4.90 -21.67
C PRO A 77 0.99 5.34 -20.46
N ALA A 78 -0.01 6.20 -20.67
CA ALA A 78 -0.90 6.67 -19.61
C ALA A 78 -1.79 5.53 -19.06
N LYS A 79 -2.36 4.71 -19.94
CA LYS A 79 -3.21 3.58 -19.56
C LYS A 79 -2.39 2.45 -18.91
N TYR A 80 -1.16 2.25 -19.36
CA TYR A 80 -0.24 1.29 -18.75
C TYR A 80 0.13 1.69 -17.31
N GLN A 81 0.48 2.96 -17.12
CA GLN A 81 0.75 3.52 -15.80
C GLN A 81 -0.48 3.40 -14.88
N GLU A 82 -1.68 3.64 -15.39
CA GLU A 82 -2.92 3.49 -14.63
C GLU A 82 -3.17 2.04 -14.18
N ASN A 83 -3.02 1.07 -15.08
CA ASN A 83 -3.14 -0.35 -14.74
C ASN A 83 -2.08 -0.76 -13.71
N TYR A 84 -0.84 -0.28 -13.88
CA TYR A 84 0.25 -0.55 -12.93
C TYR A 84 -0.07 -0.02 -11.53
N THR A 85 -0.47 1.26 -11.43
CA THR A 85 -0.87 1.86 -10.16
C THR A 85 -2.08 1.16 -9.56
N THR A 86 -3.04 0.71 -10.37
CA THR A 86 -4.22 -0.05 -9.90
C THR A 86 -3.81 -1.39 -9.30
N VAL A 87 -2.97 -2.16 -9.97
CA VAL A 87 -2.43 -3.43 -9.44
C VAL A 87 -1.71 -3.18 -8.13
N PHE A 88 -0.91 -2.13 -8.05
CA PHE A 88 -0.18 -1.78 -6.84
C PHE A 88 -1.11 -1.45 -5.66
N VAL A 89 -2.16 -0.67 -5.90
CA VAL A 89 -3.18 -0.36 -4.88
C VAL A 89 -3.91 -1.63 -4.42
N ILE A 90 -4.24 -2.55 -5.33
CA ILE A 90 -4.87 -3.82 -4.98
C ILE A 90 -3.94 -4.68 -4.11
N VAL A 91 -2.67 -4.82 -4.51
CA VAL A 91 -1.66 -5.54 -3.71
C VAL A 91 -1.53 -4.92 -2.32
N ASN A 92 -1.54 -3.58 -2.22
CA ASN A 92 -1.48 -2.88 -0.95
C ASN A 92 -2.70 -3.19 -0.06
N VAL A 93 -3.92 -3.23 -0.63
CA VAL A 93 -5.14 -3.60 0.10
C VAL A 93 -5.05 -5.03 0.63
N VAL A 94 -4.67 -5.99 -0.22
CA VAL A 94 -4.56 -7.41 0.16
C VAL A 94 -3.51 -7.59 1.26
N LEU A 95 -2.34 -6.97 1.11
CA LEU A 95 -1.28 -7.06 2.11
C LEU A 95 -1.69 -6.40 3.43
N SER A 96 -2.38 -5.27 3.38
CA SER A 96 -2.88 -4.59 4.58
C SER A 96 -3.90 -5.46 5.33
N ALA A 97 -4.81 -6.12 4.62
CA ALA A 97 -5.73 -7.09 5.22
C ALA A 97 -4.98 -8.25 5.88
N ALA A 98 -3.93 -8.77 5.23
CA ALA A 98 -3.07 -9.79 5.82
C ALA A 98 -2.36 -9.29 7.10
N MET A 99 -1.83 -8.06 7.10
CA MET A 99 -1.18 -7.47 8.28
C MET A 99 -2.15 -7.29 9.44
N ILE A 100 -3.38 -6.83 9.18
CA ILE A 100 -4.43 -6.71 10.20
C ILE A 100 -4.77 -8.08 10.78
N LEU A 101 -4.88 -9.11 9.93
CA LEU A 101 -5.07 -10.49 10.38
C LEU A 101 -3.90 -10.94 11.26
N PHE A 102 -2.65 -10.64 10.91
CA PHE A 102 -1.50 -10.95 11.77
C PHE A 102 -1.57 -10.25 13.13
N ILE A 103 -1.94 -8.96 13.18
CA ILE A 103 -2.12 -8.20 14.44
C ILE A 103 -3.22 -8.82 15.33
N TRP A 104 -4.22 -9.46 14.72
CA TRP A 104 -5.34 -10.08 15.44
C TRP A 104 -5.13 -11.54 15.81
N VAL A 105 -4.42 -12.30 14.97
CA VAL A 105 -4.16 -13.74 15.15
C VAL A 105 -2.97 -13.96 16.08
N LEU A 106 -1.95 -13.11 16.01
CA LEU A 106 -0.83 -13.20 16.93
C LEU A 106 -1.26 -12.68 18.31
N PRO A 107 -0.85 -13.36 19.40
CA PRO A 107 -1.02 -12.88 20.76
C PRO A 107 -0.23 -11.57 20.95
#